data_AF-A0A423WVP1-F1
#
_entry.id   AF-A0A423WVP1-F1
#
_cell.length_a   1.000
_cell.length_b   1.000
_cell.length_c   1.000
_cell.angle_alpha   90.00
_cell.angle_beta   90.00
_cell.angle_gamma   90.00
#
_symmetry.space_group_name_H-M   'P 1'
#
loop_
_entity.id
_entity.type
_entity.pdbx_description
1 polymer ?
#
loop_
_entity_poly.entity_id
_entity_poly.type
_entity_poly.pdbx_seq_one_letter_code
_entity_poly.pdbx_strand_id
1 'polypeptide(L)'
;MRRIFATITELQNEKSSVEIVLSEKEKELDGLKKQELKVAMELKERREEVTALSKGLQKSREETSEAIETSKNRNDEVMKLRGAVEEEQKARDECQEEAKKTQAELTETKKKLEVTSLELASLKDLALPLKTAVGESTSIKGKLDTIFSDVYRLAGRFFSELKLADDAFQGIPWENLTKDDRLAGIPLPPSNTPPARYMRRAAVIRLIALAAVRHLFQPVYLTEEGGELGEALDEVHVLDPRRAHWVRSILLKIDTNEQSKNGKRRAEAVVRDVLQSVGALLVSSDGSQAKVHEFRDVLYRWCEKTLNVWQELQLLEPKFTALFIDDAKSLRSEDWTRLPDSPTLLAQGGAPTNGAGPRTEPKGGLISNEIVAKLWPAFLVSRAKDGVTRRFKSGYVLVEPQVSTARKEVANVRLSYNSSHRRLRSTQRRLEALIDGQSVRVDQTLDWPPRWG
;
A
#
# COMPACT_ATOMS: atom_id res chain seq x y z
N MET A 1 50.01 -150.03 -98.06
CA MET A 1 50.30 -148.58 -98.19
C MET A 1 49.08 -147.64 -98.27
N ARG A 2 47.82 -148.10 -98.28
CA ARG A 2 46.62 -147.22 -98.27
C ARG A 2 46.15 -146.72 -96.88
N ARG A 3 46.78 -147.14 -95.78
CA ARG A 3 46.35 -146.83 -94.39
C ARG A 3 47.07 -145.64 -93.74
N ILE A 4 48.20 -145.19 -94.30
CA ILE A 4 49.03 -144.11 -93.72
C ILE A 4 48.56 -142.73 -94.20
N PHE A 5 47.95 -142.64 -95.39
CA PHE A 5 47.45 -141.37 -95.92
C PHE A 5 46.19 -140.86 -95.21
N ALA A 6 45.31 -141.75 -94.72
CA ALA A 6 44.08 -141.35 -94.02
C ALA A 6 44.37 -140.69 -92.67
N THR A 7 45.27 -141.25 -91.87
CA THR A 7 45.67 -140.72 -90.56
C THR A 7 46.46 -139.41 -90.65
N ILE A 8 47.24 -139.19 -91.72
CA ILE A 8 47.95 -137.91 -91.91
C ILE A 8 46.96 -136.78 -92.21
N THR A 9 45.93 -137.03 -93.03
CA THR A 9 44.85 -136.07 -93.27
C THR A 9 43.97 -135.80 -92.04
N GLU A 10 43.74 -136.79 -91.19
CA GLU A 10 42.96 -136.63 -89.96
C GLU A 10 43.73 -135.80 -88.92
N LEU A 11 45.02 -136.05 -88.75
CA LEU A 11 45.90 -135.26 -87.89
C LEU A 11 46.15 -133.83 -88.42
N GLN A 12 46.15 -133.62 -89.74
CA GLN A 12 46.22 -132.28 -90.32
C GLN A 12 44.91 -131.50 -90.15
N ASN A 13 43.76 -132.17 -90.16
CA ASN A 13 42.47 -131.55 -89.84
C ASN A 13 42.29 -131.29 -88.33
N GLU A 14 42.78 -132.16 -87.45
CA GLU A 14 42.79 -131.87 -86.02
C GLU A 14 43.77 -130.76 -85.66
N LYS A 15 44.95 -130.70 -86.30
CA LYS A 15 45.90 -129.61 -86.08
C LYS A 15 45.33 -128.26 -86.54
N SER A 16 44.69 -128.20 -87.71
CA SER A 16 44.06 -126.97 -88.18
C SER A 16 42.85 -126.58 -87.32
N SER A 17 42.06 -127.55 -86.86
CA SER A 17 40.97 -127.34 -85.89
C SER A 17 41.48 -126.77 -84.57
N VAL A 18 42.55 -127.34 -84.01
CA VAL A 18 43.16 -126.87 -82.76
C VAL A 18 43.80 -125.49 -82.93
N GLU A 19 44.47 -125.20 -84.05
CA GLU A 19 45.03 -123.86 -84.33
C GLU A 19 43.92 -122.81 -84.49
N ILE A 20 42.77 -123.16 -85.06
CA ILE A 20 41.60 -122.26 -85.15
C ILE A 20 41.02 -122.02 -83.75
N VAL A 21 40.85 -123.06 -82.94
CA VAL A 21 40.33 -122.94 -81.57
C VAL A 21 41.30 -122.18 -80.67
N LEU A 22 42.62 -122.37 -80.82
CA LEU A 22 43.63 -121.65 -80.06
C LEU A 22 43.64 -120.16 -80.44
N SER A 23 43.53 -119.85 -81.74
CA SER A 23 43.37 -118.48 -82.25
C SER A 23 42.06 -117.82 -81.76
N GLU A 24 40.95 -118.55 -81.70
CA GLU A 24 39.69 -118.07 -81.14
C GLU A 24 39.78 -117.85 -79.63
N LYS A 25 40.43 -118.76 -78.88
CA LYS A 25 40.63 -118.61 -77.44
C LYS A 25 41.60 -117.49 -77.10
N GLU A 26 42.64 -117.26 -77.89
CA GLU A 26 43.52 -116.11 -77.75
C GLU A 26 42.78 -114.79 -78.05
N LYS A 27 41.89 -114.78 -79.04
CA LYS A 27 41.00 -113.62 -79.30
C LYS A 27 39.98 -113.40 -78.19
N GLU A 28 39.37 -114.45 -77.64
CA GLU A 28 38.47 -114.34 -76.47
C GLU A 28 39.24 -113.84 -75.24
N LEU A 29 40.46 -114.33 -75.01
CA LEU A 29 41.27 -113.95 -73.86
C LEU A 29 41.79 -112.52 -73.98
N ASP A 30 42.14 -112.06 -75.19
CA ASP A 30 42.48 -110.66 -75.46
C ASP A 30 41.24 -109.75 -75.37
N GLY A 31 40.07 -110.25 -75.79
CA GLY A 31 38.77 -109.58 -75.62
C GLY A 31 38.36 -109.42 -74.16
N LEU A 32 38.55 -110.48 -73.35
CA LEU A 32 38.30 -110.49 -71.92
C LEU A 32 39.28 -109.59 -71.17
N LYS A 33 40.57 -109.60 -71.53
CA LYS A 33 41.55 -108.66 -70.96
C LYS A 33 41.22 -107.20 -71.29
N LYS A 34 40.75 -106.93 -72.52
CA LYS A 34 40.25 -105.59 -72.90
C LYS A 34 39.00 -105.20 -72.11
N GLN A 35 38.08 -106.13 -71.86
CA GLN A 35 36.92 -105.89 -70.99
C GLN A 35 37.32 -105.67 -69.53
N GLU A 36 38.26 -106.46 -69.00
CA GLU A 36 38.74 -106.34 -67.63
C GLU A 36 39.45 -105.00 -67.41
N LEU A 37 40.31 -104.58 -68.35
CA LEU A 37 40.92 -103.25 -68.36
C LEU A 37 39.86 -102.14 -68.41
N LYS A 38 38.83 -102.30 -69.24
CA LYS A 38 37.73 -101.33 -69.35
C LYS A 38 36.94 -101.22 -68.05
N VAL A 39 36.57 -102.35 -67.45
CA VAL A 39 35.85 -102.41 -66.17
C VAL A 39 36.71 -101.90 -65.01
N ALA A 40 38.01 -102.18 -65.01
CA ALA A 40 38.95 -101.65 -64.02
C ALA A 40 39.08 -100.13 -64.13
N MET A 41 39.10 -99.57 -65.36
CA MET A 41 39.08 -98.13 -65.59
C MET A 41 37.74 -97.51 -65.13
N GLU A 42 36.60 -98.08 -65.50
CA GLU A 42 35.28 -97.60 -65.07
C GLU A 42 35.08 -97.69 -63.54
N LEU A 43 35.62 -98.73 -62.90
CA LEU A 43 35.62 -98.86 -61.43
C LEU A 43 36.51 -97.81 -60.76
N LYS A 44 37.67 -97.51 -61.35
CA LYS A 44 38.55 -96.45 -60.86
C LYS A 44 37.87 -95.08 -61.00
N GLU A 45 37.27 -94.81 -62.15
CA GLU A 45 36.54 -93.57 -62.44
C GLU A 45 35.33 -93.41 -61.50
N ARG A 46 34.51 -94.45 -61.32
CA ARG A 46 33.40 -94.42 -60.34
C ARG A 46 33.87 -94.28 -58.91
N ARG A 47 35.02 -94.88 -58.51
CA ARG A 47 35.57 -94.68 -57.17
C ARG A 47 36.01 -93.24 -56.98
N GLU A 48 36.70 -92.66 -57.96
CA GLU A 48 37.07 -91.25 -57.95
C GLU A 48 35.82 -90.35 -57.87
N GLU A 49 34.78 -90.64 -58.64
CA GLU A 49 33.50 -89.94 -58.61
C GLU A 49 32.79 -90.06 -57.25
N VAL A 50 32.72 -91.26 -56.66
CA VAL A 50 32.13 -91.48 -55.32
C VAL A 50 32.91 -90.74 -54.24
N THR A 51 34.25 -90.71 -54.33
CA THR A 51 35.07 -89.95 -53.37
C THR A 51 34.93 -88.44 -53.55
N ALA A 52 34.77 -87.97 -54.79
CA ALA A 52 34.51 -86.57 -55.08
C ALA A 52 33.13 -86.14 -54.58
N LEU A 53 32.10 -86.97 -54.83
CA LEU A 53 30.75 -86.78 -54.32
C LEU A 53 30.70 -86.83 -52.79
N SER A 54 31.39 -87.77 -52.14
CA SER A 54 31.39 -87.83 -50.66
C SER A 54 32.07 -86.62 -50.03
N LYS A 55 33.19 -86.13 -50.62
CA LYS A 55 33.84 -84.88 -50.20
C LYS A 55 32.93 -83.67 -50.44
N GLY A 56 32.25 -83.61 -51.59
CA GLY A 56 31.28 -82.56 -51.90
C GLY A 56 30.10 -82.56 -50.93
N LEU A 57 29.60 -83.74 -50.56
CA LEU A 57 28.47 -83.92 -49.65
C LEU A 57 28.86 -83.60 -48.20
N GLN A 58 30.09 -83.95 -47.79
CA GLN A 58 30.63 -83.53 -46.50
C GLN A 58 30.80 -82.01 -46.42
N LYS A 59 31.41 -81.40 -47.43
CA LYS A 59 31.56 -79.94 -47.50
C LYS A 59 30.21 -79.23 -47.47
N SER A 60 29.25 -79.73 -48.26
CA SER A 60 27.88 -79.20 -48.26
C SER A 60 27.22 -79.35 -46.89
N ARG A 61 27.42 -80.47 -46.18
CA ARG A 61 26.90 -80.67 -44.83
C ARG A 61 27.50 -79.69 -43.82
N GLU A 62 28.79 -79.43 -43.88
CA GLU A 62 29.49 -78.43 -43.06
C GLU A 62 28.94 -77.02 -43.34
N GLU A 63 28.85 -76.63 -44.62
CA GLU A 63 28.25 -75.35 -45.04
C GLU A 63 26.79 -75.21 -44.58
N THR A 64 26.01 -76.30 -44.64
CA THR A 64 24.61 -76.30 -44.18
C THR A 64 24.53 -76.16 -42.66
N SER A 65 25.44 -76.80 -41.92
CA SER A 65 25.52 -76.69 -40.46
C SER A 65 25.87 -75.26 -40.03
N GLU A 66 26.87 -74.65 -40.65
CA GLU A 66 27.25 -73.25 -40.42
C GLU A 66 26.12 -72.29 -40.78
N ALA A 67 25.41 -72.55 -41.89
CA ALA A 67 24.24 -71.77 -42.28
C ALA A 67 23.09 -71.87 -41.26
N ILE A 68 22.86 -73.06 -40.67
CA ILE A 68 21.86 -73.26 -39.63
C ILE A 68 22.25 -72.50 -38.35
N GLU A 69 23.51 -72.57 -37.94
CA GLU A 69 24.00 -71.91 -36.73
C GLU A 69 23.97 -70.39 -36.87
N THR A 70 24.41 -69.85 -38.01
CA THR A 70 24.31 -68.42 -38.32
C THR A 70 22.85 -67.96 -38.43
N SER A 71 21.95 -68.78 -38.98
CA SER A 71 20.52 -68.48 -39.01
C SER A 71 19.91 -68.42 -37.61
N LYS A 72 20.25 -69.35 -36.71
CA LYS A 72 19.81 -69.31 -35.31
C LYS A 72 20.31 -68.06 -34.59
N ASN A 73 21.59 -67.73 -34.71
CA ASN A 73 22.16 -66.54 -34.07
C ASN A 73 21.48 -65.25 -34.57
N ARG A 74 21.24 -65.15 -35.88
CA ARG A 74 20.50 -64.03 -36.46
C ARG A 74 19.05 -63.98 -35.98
N ASN A 75 18.39 -65.12 -35.82
CA ASN A 75 17.03 -65.17 -35.31
C ASN A 75 16.93 -64.72 -33.85
N ASP A 76 17.90 -65.10 -33.01
CA ASP A 76 18.00 -64.63 -31.62
C ASP A 76 18.26 -63.12 -31.55
N GLU A 77 19.09 -62.59 -32.45
CA GLU A 77 19.35 -61.15 -32.57
C GLU A 77 18.10 -60.39 -33.02
N VAL A 78 17.34 -60.92 -34.00
CA VAL A 78 16.05 -60.36 -34.43
C VAL A 78 15.05 -60.33 -33.28
N MET A 79 14.98 -61.38 -32.45
CA MET A 79 14.10 -61.42 -31.28
C MET A 79 14.49 -60.36 -30.24
N LYS A 80 15.79 -60.18 -29.98
CA LYS A 80 16.29 -59.11 -29.07
C LYS A 80 15.97 -57.72 -29.59
N LEU A 81 16.22 -57.48 -30.89
CA LEU A 81 15.94 -56.19 -31.51
C LEU A 81 14.44 -55.87 -31.51
N ARG A 82 13.57 -56.87 -31.71
CA ARG A 82 12.11 -56.70 -31.58
C ARG A 82 11.72 -56.27 -30.17
N GLY A 83 12.26 -56.93 -29.14
CA GLY A 83 12.02 -56.53 -27.75
C GLY A 83 12.47 -55.10 -27.45
N ALA A 84 13.67 -54.72 -27.91
CA ALA A 84 14.18 -53.36 -27.73
C ALA A 84 13.33 -52.31 -28.47
N VAL A 85 12.85 -52.62 -29.67
CA VAL A 85 11.94 -51.74 -30.43
C VAL A 85 10.61 -51.57 -29.71
N GLU A 86 10.05 -52.62 -29.14
CA GLU A 86 8.80 -52.56 -28.36
C GLU A 86 8.96 -51.72 -27.08
N GLU A 87 10.08 -51.86 -26.36
CA GLU A 87 10.38 -51.03 -25.18
C GLU A 87 10.55 -49.55 -25.54
N GLU A 88 11.31 -49.25 -26.60
CA GLU A 88 11.52 -47.86 -27.05
C GLU A 88 10.22 -47.23 -27.56
N GLN A 89 9.37 -48.01 -28.23
CA GLN A 89 8.04 -47.57 -28.67
C GLN A 89 7.18 -47.19 -27.46
N LYS A 90 7.18 -48.01 -26.40
CA LYS A 90 6.43 -47.75 -25.18
C LYS A 90 6.95 -46.50 -24.45
N ALA A 91 8.27 -46.36 -24.30
CA ALA A 91 8.89 -45.17 -23.72
C ALA A 91 8.58 -43.90 -24.52
N ARG A 92 8.56 -44.00 -25.86
CA ARG A 92 8.16 -42.89 -26.73
C ARG A 92 6.71 -42.49 -26.51
N ASP A 93 5.80 -43.45 -26.42
CA ASP A 93 4.38 -43.20 -26.20
C ASP A 93 4.14 -42.56 -24.83
N GLU A 94 4.79 -43.05 -23.77
CA GLU A 94 4.75 -42.45 -22.43
C GLU A 94 5.29 -41.01 -22.42
N CYS A 95 6.43 -40.78 -23.07
CA CYS A 95 7.02 -39.44 -23.19
C CYS A 95 6.11 -38.50 -24.00
N GLN A 96 5.45 -39.00 -25.03
CA GLN A 96 4.52 -38.22 -25.84
C GLN A 96 3.26 -37.83 -25.06
N GLU A 97 2.72 -38.71 -24.22
CA GLU A 97 1.59 -38.37 -23.35
C GLU A 97 1.98 -37.36 -22.26
N GLU A 98 3.16 -37.50 -21.64
CA GLU A 98 3.65 -36.51 -20.67
C GLU A 98 3.92 -35.14 -21.35
N ALA A 99 4.45 -35.14 -22.58
CA ALA A 99 4.63 -33.93 -23.37
C ALA A 99 3.29 -33.23 -23.70
N LYS A 100 2.23 -33.99 -24.04
CA LYS A 100 0.89 -33.42 -24.25
C LYS A 100 0.31 -32.85 -22.97
N LYS A 101 0.47 -33.56 -21.85
CA LYS A 101 -0.02 -33.12 -20.53
C LYS A 101 0.68 -31.84 -20.07
N THR A 102 2.00 -31.79 -20.11
CA THR A 102 2.79 -30.61 -19.77
C THR A 102 2.49 -29.43 -20.71
N GLN A 103 2.28 -29.68 -22.01
CA GLN A 103 1.84 -28.65 -22.94
C GLN A 103 0.46 -28.09 -22.57
N ALA A 104 -0.49 -28.94 -22.18
CA ALA A 104 -1.80 -28.51 -21.70
C ALA A 104 -1.70 -27.66 -20.42
N GLU A 105 -0.92 -28.11 -19.43
CA GLU A 105 -0.65 -27.36 -18.20
C GLU A 105 0.02 -26.00 -18.47
N LEU A 106 0.97 -25.94 -19.41
CA LEU A 106 1.61 -24.70 -19.83
C LEU A 106 0.62 -23.72 -20.46
N THR A 107 -0.27 -24.21 -21.33
CA THR A 107 -1.30 -23.35 -21.93
C THR A 107 -2.29 -22.81 -20.90
N GLU A 108 -2.69 -23.65 -19.93
CA GLU A 108 -3.61 -23.25 -18.86
C GLU A 108 -2.98 -22.23 -17.90
N THR A 109 -1.73 -22.45 -17.50
CA THR A 109 -0.98 -21.50 -16.64
C THR A 109 -0.75 -20.16 -17.34
N LYS A 110 -0.43 -20.15 -18.64
CA LYS A 110 -0.35 -18.91 -19.43
C LYS A 110 -1.68 -18.15 -19.45
N LYS A 111 -2.79 -18.86 -19.67
CA LYS A 111 -4.12 -18.26 -19.66
C LYS A 111 -4.46 -17.66 -18.30
N LYS A 112 -4.18 -18.36 -17.19
CA LYS A 112 -4.36 -17.84 -15.83
C LYS A 112 -3.50 -16.59 -15.57
N LEU A 113 -2.26 -16.60 -16.03
CA LEU A 113 -1.36 -15.46 -15.89
C LEU A 113 -1.88 -14.23 -16.66
N GLU A 114 -2.40 -14.42 -17.86
CA GLU A 114 -2.99 -13.35 -18.66
C GLU A 114 -4.23 -12.75 -17.98
N VAL A 115 -5.16 -13.60 -17.52
CA VAL A 115 -6.37 -13.18 -16.79
C VAL A 115 -6.01 -12.40 -15.53
N THR A 116 -5.13 -12.96 -14.69
CA THR A 116 -4.72 -12.32 -13.43
C THR A 116 -3.93 -11.03 -13.65
N SER A 117 -3.13 -10.95 -14.72
CA SER A 117 -2.44 -9.72 -15.12
C SER A 117 -3.43 -8.61 -15.50
N LEU A 118 -4.46 -8.95 -16.28
CA LEU A 118 -5.53 -8.01 -16.66
C LEU A 118 -6.34 -7.55 -15.44
N GLU A 119 -6.71 -8.46 -14.55
CA GLU A 119 -7.39 -8.14 -13.29
C GLU A 119 -6.55 -7.21 -12.41
N LEU A 120 -5.25 -7.50 -12.28
CA LEU A 120 -4.33 -6.68 -11.50
C LEU A 120 -4.11 -5.29 -12.13
N ALA A 121 -4.09 -5.18 -13.46
CA ALA A 121 -4.06 -3.91 -14.15
C ALA A 121 -5.34 -3.11 -13.91
N SER A 122 -6.51 -3.76 -13.98
CA SER A 122 -7.81 -3.13 -13.68
C SER A 122 -7.87 -2.63 -12.23
N LEU A 123 -7.45 -3.44 -11.27
CA LEU A 123 -7.41 -3.04 -9.85
C LEU A 123 -6.44 -1.88 -9.59
N LYS A 124 -5.29 -1.87 -10.27
CA LYS A 124 -4.34 -0.75 -10.19
C LYS A 124 -4.91 0.53 -10.79
N ASP A 125 -5.71 0.43 -11.86
CA ASP A 125 -6.38 1.60 -12.41
C ASP A 125 -7.42 2.17 -11.44
N LEU A 126 -8.05 1.39 -10.57
CA LEU A 126 -8.97 1.98 -9.56
C LEU A 126 -8.29 2.93 -8.56
N ALA A 127 -6.97 2.82 -8.41
CA ALA A 127 -6.19 3.61 -7.47
C ALA A 127 -5.58 4.86 -8.14
N LEU A 128 -5.59 6.00 -7.45
CA LEU A 128 -4.86 7.19 -7.89
C LEU A 128 -3.35 7.02 -7.65
N PRO A 129 -2.48 7.20 -8.66
CA PRO A 129 -1.03 7.16 -8.45
C PRO A 129 -0.59 8.35 -7.59
N LEU A 130 -0.22 8.08 -6.34
CA LEU A 130 0.22 9.09 -5.38
C LEU A 130 1.67 9.52 -5.65
N LYS A 131 1.96 10.81 -5.44
CA LYS A 131 3.25 11.41 -5.76
C LYS A 131 4.27 11.19 -4.65
N THR A 132 5.49 10.83 -5.01
CA THR A 132 6.59 10.72 -4.04
C THR A 132 6.99 12.12 -3.55
N ALA A 133 7.11 12.31 -2.24
CA ALA A 133 7.44 13.63 -1.65
C ALA A 133 8.95 13.95 -1.65
N VAL A 134 9.74 13.34 -2.55
CA VAL A 134 11.21 13.46 -2.55
C VAL A 134 11.60 14.87 -3.00
N GLY A 135 12.21 15.65 -2.09
CA GLY A 135 12.72 17.00 -2.37
C GLY A 135 11.74 18.16 -2.11
N GLU A 136 10.45 17.89 -1.91
CA GLU A 136 9.44 18.96 -1.74
C GLU A 136 9.26 19.43 -0.29
N SER A 137 9.96 18.83 0.68
CA SER A 137 9.72 19.06 2.11
C SER A 137 9.83 20.54 2.52
N THR A 138 10.78 21.30 1.97
CA THR A 138 10.96 22.72 2.31
C THR A 138 9.82 23.57 1.74
N SER A 139 9.42 23.29 0.50
CA SER A 139 8.30 23.99 -0.17
C SER A 139 6.99 23.76 0.59
N ILE A 140 6.70 22.50 0.95
CA ILE A 140 5.50 22.15 1.72
C ILE A 140 5.51 22.83 3.10
N LYS A 141 6.65 22.82 3.80
CA LYS A 141 6.78 23.51 5.10
C LYS A 141 6.51 25.00 4.97
N GLY A 142 6.99 25.65 3.91
CA GLY A 142 6.73 27.06 3.61
C GLY A 142 5.26 27.35 3.30
N LYS A 143 4.57 26.46 2.59
CA LYS A 143 3.11 26.58 2.37
C LYS A 143 2.34 26.50 3.69
N LEU A 144 2.69 25.56 4.57
CA LEU A 144 2.09 25.45 5.91
C LEU A 144 2.41 26.65 6.81
N ASP A 145 3.63 27.22 6.74
CA ASP A 145 3.97 28.47 7.43
C ASP A 145 3.11 29.63 6.95
N THR A 146 2.89 29.71 5.64
CA THR A 146 2.08 30.75 5.04
C THR A 146 0.64 30.67 5.53
N ILE A 147 0.05 29.46 5.58
CA ILE A 147 -1.30 29.24 6.13
C ILE A 147 -1.40 29.76 7.56
N PHE A 148 -0.46 29.40 8.43
CA PHE A 148 -0.45 29.87 9.82
C PHE A 148 -0.26 31.39 9.91
N SER A 149 0.70 31.94 9.16
CA SER A 149 0.99 33.38 9.16
C SER A 149 -0.23 34.20 8.73
N ASP A 150 -1.00 33.70 7.76
CA ASP A 150 -2.24 34.31 7.31
C ASP A 150 -3.32 34.29 8.40
N VAL A 151 -3.54 33.16 9.10
CA VAL A 151 -4.45 33.09 10.26
C VAL A 151 -4.02 34.05 11.36
N TYR A 152 -2.73 34.05 11.68
CA TYR A 152 -2.18 34.88 12.76
C TYR A 152 -2.44 36.38 12.48
N ARG A 153 -2.20 36.83 11.25
CA ARG A 153 -2.49 38.19 10.80
C ARG A 153 -3.98 38.49 10.76
N LEU A 154 -4.80 37.56 10.27
CA LEU A 154 -6.26 37.69 10.24
C LEU A 154 -6.82 37.87 11.66
N ALA A 155 -6.48 36.99 12.59
CA ALA A 155 -6.90 37.11 13.98
C ALA A 155 -6.36 38.39 14.64
N GLY A 156 -5.14 38.81 14.28
CA GLY A 156 -4.54 40.07 14.72
C GLY A 156 -5.37 41.29 14.32
N ARG A 157 -5.70 41.41 13.03
CA ARG A 157 -6.47 42.51 12.46
C ARG A 157 -7.82 42.71 13.16
N PHE A 158 -8.58 41.63 13.38
CA PHE A 158 -9.96 41.73 13.87
C PHE A 158 -10.12 41.63 15.39
N PHE A 159 -9.19 40.97 16.09
CA PHE A 159 -9.35 40.70 17.53
C PHE A 159 -8.22 41.22 18.41
N SER A 160 -7.24 41.90 17.81
CA SER A 160 -6.15 42.52 18.57
C SER A 160 -5.83 43.95 18.15
N GLU A 161 -5.92 44.30 16.88
CA GLU A 161 -5.69 45.67 16.41
C GLU A 161 -6.98 46.50 16.52
N LEU A 162 -8.11 45.91 16.12
CA LEU A 162 -9.43 46.47 16.33
C LEU A 162 -9.75 46.60 17.82
N LYS A 163 -10.18 47.79 18.24
CA LYS A 163 -10.81 47.99 19.54
C LYS A 163 -12.27 47.60 19.41
N LEU A 164 -12.70 46.59 20.17
CA LEU A 164 -14.11 46.27 20.27
C LEU A 164 -14.81 47.33 21.12
N ALA A 165 -16.09 47.56 20.85
CA ALA A 165 -16.89 48.45 21.67
C ALA A 165 -17.09 47.86 23.08
N ASP A 166 -17.30 48.73 24.07
CA ASP A 166 -17.33 48.31 25.48
C ASP A 166 -18.56 47.43 25.81
N ASP A 167 -19.65 47.62 25.08
CA ASP A 167 -20.86 46.80 25.10
C ASP A 167 -20.62 45.37 24.60
N ALA A 168 -19.65 45.14 23.70
CA ALA A 168 -19.29 43.81 23.22
C ALA A 168 -18.77 42.90 24.35
N PHE A 169 -18.33 43.47 25.48
CA PHE A 169 -17.91 42.73 26.68
C PHE A 169 -19.03 42.52 27.70
N GLN A 170 -20.16 43.21 27.53
CA GLN A 170 -21.28 43.20 28.46
C GLN A 170 -22.50 42.55 27.79
N GLY A 171 -22.47 41.22 27.67
CA GLY A 171 -23.61 40.49 27.12
C GLY A 171 -23.38 39.01 26.84
N ILE A 172 -24.45 38.37 26.40
CA ILE A 172 -24.51 36.94 26.02
C ILE A 172 -23.39 36.56 25.04
N PRO A 173 -23.03 37.36 24.00
CA PRO A 173 -21.94 37.02 23.09
C PRO A 173 -20.60 36.78 23.78
N TRP A 174 -20.22 37.66 24.72
CA TRP A 174 -18.98 37.53 25.46
C TRP A 174 -19.03 36.35 26.44
N GLU A 175 -20.16 36.18 27.12
CA GLU A 175 -20.35 35.04 28.01
C GLU A 175 -20.24 33.70 27.28
N ASN A 176 -20.86 33.58 26.09
CA ASN A 176 -20.81 32.38 25.27
C ASN A 176 -19.37 32.07 24.86
N LEU A 177 -18.59 33.08 24.45
CA LEU A 177 -17.18 32.87 24.12
C LEU A 177 -16.36 32.43 25.35
N THR A 178 -16.56 33.05 26.50
CA THR A 178 -15.80 32.72 27.72
C THR A 178 -16.18 31.37 28.36
N LYS A 179 -17.39 30.87 28.08
CA LYS A 179 -17.90 29.57 28.53
C LYS A 179 -17.68 28.45 27.51
N ASP A 180 -17.09 28.76 26.35
CA ASP A 180 -16.79 27.77 25.33
C ASP A 180 -15.69 26.81 25.82
N ASP A 181 -16.04 25.55 26.03
CA ASP A 181 -15.09 24.50 26.49
C ASP A 181 -13.91 24.34 25.53
N ARG A 182 -14.12 24.66 24.24
CA ARG A 182 -13.04 24.66 23.25
C ARG A 182 -11.97 25.69 23.57
N LEU A 183 -12.23 26.69 24.41
CA LEU A 183 -11.29 27.74 24.79
C LEU A 183 -10.74 27.56 26.22
N ALA A 184 -10.95 26.39 26.82
CA ALA A 184 -10.44 26.07 28.15
C ALA A 184 -8.94 26.41 28.29
N GLY A 185 -8.59 27.07 29.40
CA GLY A 185 -7.23 27.49 29.72
C GLY A 185 -6.83 28.88 29.20
N ILE A 186 -7.50 29.42 28.17
CA ILE A 186 -7.21 30.76 27.63
C ILE A 186 -7.97 31.81 28.45
N PRO A 187 -7.30 32.68 29.22
CA PRO A 187 -7.98 33.74 29.96
C PRO A 187 -8.50 34.80 28.98
N LEU A 188 -9.77 35.17 29.08
CA LEU A 188 -10.39 36.19 28.24
C LEU A 188 -10.86 37.38 29.10
N PRO A 189 -9.99 38.37 29.37
CA PRO A 189 -10.40 39.57 30.08
C PRO A 189 -11.38 40.42 29.24
N PRO A 190 -12.47 40.93 29.84
CA PRO A 190 -13.47 41.76 29.16
C PRO A 190 -12.98 43.22 28.98
N SER A 191 -11.88 43.42 28.25
CA SER A 191 -11.30 44.75 28.06
C SER A 191 -10.49 44.86 26.75
N ASN A 192 -10.08 46.09 26.42
CA ASN A 192 -9.18 46.41 25.30
C ASN A 192 -7.70 46.56 25.69
N THR A 193 -7.28 46.05 26.85
CA THR A 193 -5.86 46.05 27.24
C THR A 193 -5.01 45.22 26.26
N PRO A 194 -3.70 45.48 26.13
CA PRO A 194 -2.83 44.66 25.29
C PRO A 194 -2.87 43.15 25.64
N PRO A 195 -2.83 42.73 26.92
CA PRO A 195 -2.98 41.32 27.29
C PRO A 195 -4.33 40.72 26.87
N ALA A 196 -5.44 41.44 27.07
CA ALA A 196 -6.77 40.97 26.67
C ALA A 196 -6.89 40.78 25.15
N ARG A 197 -6.35 41.72 24.37
CA ARG A 197 -6.30 41.66 22.90
C ARG A 197 -5.45 40.49 22.40
N TYR A 198 -4.32 40.23 23.05
CA TYR A 198 -3.47 39.08 22.70
C TYR A 198 -4.18 37.74 22.98
N MET A 199 -4.90 37.62 24.10
CA MET A 199 -5.67 36.41 24.41
C MET A 199 -6.86 36.20 23.47
N ARG A 200 -7.57 37.26 23.08
CA ARG A 200 -8.65 37.18 22.08
C ARG A 200 -8.13 36.68 20.73
N ARG A 201 -6.97 37.20 20.29
CA ARG A 201 -6.28 36.67 19.09
C ARG A 201 -5.99 35.17 19.24
N ALA A 202 -5.40 34.75 20.36
CA ALA A 202 -5.10 33.34 20.61
C ALA A 202 -6.35 32.45 20.58
N ALA A 203 -7.45 32.89 21.19
CA ALA A 203 -8.73 32.18 21.18
C ALA A 203 -9.27 32.01 19.76
N VAL A 204 -9.25 33.07 18.93
CA VAL A 204 -9.71 33.01 17.55
C VAL A 204 -8.83 32.09 16.70
N ILE A 205 -7.50 32.12 16.88
CA ILE A 205 -6.58 31.18 16.22
C ILE A 205 -6.95 29.74 16.58
N ARG A 206 -7.21 29.45 17.87
CA ARG A 206 -7.62 28.12 18.32
C ARG A 206 -8.95 27.67 17.70
N LEU A 207 -9.96 28.55 17.64
CA LEU A 207 -11.25 28.23 17.00
C LEU A 207 -11.10 27.94 15.51
N ILE A 208 -10.33 28.76 14.79
CA ILE A 208 -10.03 28.53 13.37
C ILE A 208 -9.30 27.21 13.19
N ALA A 209 -8.31 26.91 14.03
CA ALA A 209 -7.56 25.67 13.98
C ALA A 209 -8.44 24.43 14.20
N LEU A 210 -9.30 24.45 15.21
CA LEU A 210 -10.24 23.36 15.49
C LEU A 210 -11.21 23.12 14.33
N ALA A 211 -11.79 24.20 13.79
CA ALA A 211 -12.66 24.12 12.64
C ALA A 211 -11.92 23.61 11.38
N ALA A 212 -10.69 24.09 11.16
CA ALA A 212 -9.85 23.65 10.05
C ALA A 212 -9.46 22.18 10.18
N VAL A 213 -9.11 21.68 11.37
CA VAL A 213 -8.83 20.25 11.59
C VAL A 213 -10.05 19.40 11.25
N ARG A 214 -11.23 19.81 11.73
CA ARG A 214 -12.49 19.11 11.48
C ARG A 214 -12.86 19.06 10.00
N HIS A 215 -12.74 20.19 9.29
CA HIS A 215 -13.31 20.32 7.95
C HIS A 215 -12.28 20.29 6.83
N LEU A 216 -11.14 20.96 6.99
CA LEU A 216 -10.11 21.14 5.94
C LEU A 216 -8.97 20.13 6.05
N PHE A 217 -8.43 19.82 7.23
CA PHE A 217 -7.27 18.92 7.35
C PHE A 217 -7.68 17.45 7.38
N GLN A 218 -8.45 17.06 6.37
CA GLN A 218 -9.08 15.75 6.25
C GLN A 218 -8.39 14.95 5.14
N PRO A 219 -8.35 13.61 5.19
CA PRO A 219 -7.59 12.82 4.22
C PRO A 219 -8.24 12.80 2.82
N VAL A 220 -9.57 12.97 2.74
CA VAL A 220 -10.37 13.03 1.51
C VAL A 220 -11.61 13.90 1.73
N TYR A 221 -12.28 14.31 0.64
CA TYR A 221 -13.48 15.16 0.68
C TYR A 221 -14.72 14.51 0.06
N LEU A 222 -14.93 13.21 0.26
CA LEU A 222 -16.09 12.51 -0.33
C LEU A 222 -17.42 12.88 0.33
N THR A 223 -17.39 13.41 1.55
CA THR A 223 -18.56 13.83 2.33
C THR A 223 -18.55 15.32 2.61
N GLU A 224 -19.71 15.92 2.85
CA GLU A 224 -19.82 17.35 3.22
C GLU A 224 -19.27 17.64 4.62
N GLU A 225 -19.36 16.68 5.53
CA GLU A 225 -18.81 16.77 6.88
C GLU A 225 -17.55 15.93 7.02
N GLY A 226 -16.52 16.47 7.69
CA GLY A 226 -15.29 15.74 8.03
C GLY A 226 -15.40 14.95 9.33
N GLY A 227 -14.47 14.02 9.55
CA GLY A 227 -14.43 13.19 10.76
C GLY A 227 -14.46 11.70 10.44
N GLU A 228 -15.64 11.13 10.21
CA GLU A 228 -15.87 9.67 10.19
C GLU A 228 -14.94 8.89 9.24
N LEU A 229 -14.83 9.34 7.98
CA LEU A 229 -13.95 8.69 7.01
C LEU A 229 -12.47 8.89 7.34
N GLY A 230 -12.14 10.01 8.01
CA GLY A 230 -10.80 10.26 8.52
C GLY A 230 -10.43 9.31 9.65
N GLU A 231 -11.34 9.15 10.62
CA GLU A 231 -11.20 8.23 11.75
C GLU A 231 -11.07 6.79 11.28
N ALA A 232 -11.94 6.34 10.35
CA ALA A 232 -11.82 5.00 9.76
C ALA A 232 -10.47 4.78 9.05
N LEU A 233 -9.97 5.78 8.32
CA LEU A 233 -8.65 5.72 7.69
C LEU A 233 -7.49 5.78 8.69
N ASP A 234 -7.69 6.40 9.86
CA ASP A 234 -6.73 6.39 10.97
C ASP A 234 -6.69 5.01 11.64
N GLU A 235 -7.84 4.39 11.89
CA GLU A 235 -7.94 3.03 12.44
C GLU A 235 -7.32 1.98 11.53
N VAL A 236 -7.65 2.01 10.23
CA VAL A 236 -7.04 1.11 9.25
C VAL A 236 -5.54 1.35 9.17
N HIS A 237 -5.08 2.59 9.34
CA HIS A 237 -3.64 2.92 9.30
C HIS A 237 -2.88 2.35 10.49
N VAL A 238 -3.50 2.31 11.68
CA VAL A 238 -2.90 1.67 12.86
C VAL A 238 -2.71 0.16 12.65
N LEU A 239 -3.68 -0.49 11.99
CA LEU A 239 -3.64 -1.93 11.74
C LEU A 239 -2.76 -2.31 10.55
N ASP A 240 -2.88 -1.58 9.45
CA ASP A 240 -2.23 -1.86 8.17
C ASP A 240 -2.00 -0.54 7.39
N PRO A 241 -0.85 0.13 7.60
CA PRO A 241 -0.52 1.39 6.93
C PRO A 241 -0.56 1.31 5.40
N ARG A 242 -0.26 0.14 4.82
CA ARG A 242 -0.28 -0.06 3.35
C ARG A 242 -1.71 -0.11 2.83
N ARG A 243 -2.59 -0.81 3.55
CA ARG A 243 -4.01 -0.84 3.22
C ARG A 243 -4.66 0.53 3.35
N ALA A 244 -4.40 1.26 4.43
CA ALA A 244 -4.93 2.63 4.59
C ALA A 244 -4.48 3.55 3.45
N HIS A 245 -3.22 3.41 3.04
CA HIS A 245 -2.67 4.14 1.89
C HIS A 245 -3.40 3.78 0.59
N TRP A 246 -3.62 2.49 0.31
CA TRP A 246 -4.33 2.03 -0.88
C TRP A 246 -5.79 2.48 -0.90
N VAL A 247 -6.49 2.34 0.22
CA VAL A 247 -7.88 2.81 0.36
C VAL A 247 -7.95 4.32 0.12
N ARG A 248 -7.08 5.12 0.73
CA ARG A 248 -7.01 6.57 0.47
C ARG A 248 -6.79 6.87 -1.01
N SER A 249 -5.87 6.17 -1.67
CA SER A 249 -5.60 6.33 -3.10
C SER A 249 -6.83 6.06 -3.96
N ILE A 250 -7.61 5.02 -3.66
CA ILE A 250 -8.89 4.75 -4.33
C ILE A 250 -9.89 5.86 -4.06
N LEU A 251 -10.10 6.23 -2.79
CA LEU A 251 -11.08 7.25 -2.38
C LEU A 251 -10.80 8.60 -3.05
N LEU A 252 -9.53 8.96 -3.25
CA LEU A 252 -9.14 10.17 -3.97
C LEU A 252 -9.50 10.11 -5.48
N LYS A 253 -9.60 8.92 -6.08
CA LYS A 253 -9.97 8.74 -7.51
C LYS A 253 -11.48 8.72 -7.75
N ILE A 254 -12.31 8.25 -6.80
CA ILE A 254 -13.74 7.93 -6.99
C ILE A 254 -14.53 9.04 -7.69
N ASP A 255 -14.57 10.24 -7.11
CA ASP A 255 -15.27 11.38 -7.68
C ASP A 255 -14.53 12.68 -7.36
N THR A 256 -13.66 13.11 -8.26
CA THR A 256 -12.86 14.33 -8.08
C THR A 256 -13.71 15.60 -8.13
N ASN A 257 -14.85 15.57 -8.85
CA ASN A 257 -15.73 16.72 -8.96
C ASN A 257 -16.49 16.94 -7.65
N GLU A 258 -17.06 15.87 -7.09
CA GLU A 258 -17.76 15.96 -5.81
C GLU A 258 -16.80 16.28 -4.66
N GLN A 259 -15.57 15.74 -4.68
CA GLN A 259 -14.53 16.15 -3.74
C GLN A 259 -14.20 17.65 -3.81
N SER A 260 -14.19 18.23 -5.01
CA SER A 260 -13.98 19.68 -5.17
C SER A 260 -15.15 20.49 -4.59
N LYS A 261 -16.41 20.08 -4.86
CA LYS A 261 -17.60 20.73 -4.29
C LYS A 261 -17.65 20.62 -2.77
N ASN A 262 -17.45 19.42 -2.23
CA ASN A 262 -17.42 19.17 -0.79
C ASN A 262 -16.29 19.95 -0.11
N GLY A 263 -15.12 20.08 -0.73
CA GLY A 263 -14.05 20.92 -0.23
C GLY A 263 -14.49 22.38 -0.02
N LYS A 264 -15.25 22.94 -0.97
CA LYS A 264 -15.83 24.30 -0.83
C LYS A 264 -16.89 24.39 0.26
N ARG A 265 -17.82 23.43 0.33
CA ARG A 265 -18.83 23.36 1.41
C ARG A 265 -18.17 23.29 2.80
N ARG A 266 -17.06 22.54 2.91
CA ARG A 266 -16.25 22.44 4.14
C ARG A 266 -15.54 23.75 4.47
N ALA A 267 -15.04 24.49 3.48
CA ALA A 267 -14.50 25.84 3.70
C ALA A 267 -15.58 26.79 4.24
N GLU A 268 -16.81 26.72 3.72
CA GLU A 268 -17.94 27.48 4.25
C GLU A 268 -18.32 27.05 5.68
N ALA A 269 -18.22 25.75 5.99
CA ALA A 269 -18.44 25.22 7.33
C ALA A 269 -17.47 25.80 8.35
N VAL A 270 -16.17 25.91 8.01
CA VAL A 270 -15.18 26.59 8.87
C VAL A 270 -15.60 28.03 9.16
N VAL A 271 -15.99 28.77 8.13
CA VAL A 271 -16.40 30.17 8.27
C VAL A 271 -17.61 30.29 9.19
N ARG A 272 -18.61 29.42 9.01
CA ARG A 272 -19.81 29.39 9.84
C ARG A 272 -19.49 29.06 11.30
N ASP A 273 -18.71 28.02 11.56
CA ASP A 273 -18.38 27.56 12.92
C ASP A 273 -17.61 28.63 13.71
N VAL A 274 -16.67 29.32 13.05
CA VAL A 274 -15.92 30.42 13.66
C VAL A 274 -16.83 31.63 13.88
N LEU A 275 -17.62 32.04 12.88
CA LEU A 275 -18.55 33.17 13.01
C LEU A 275 -19.61 32.96 14.09
N GLN A 276 -20.09 31.74 14.29
CA GLN A 276 -21.02 31.42 15.38
C GLN A 276 -20.42 31.76 16.76
N SER A 277 -19.10 31.65 16.88
CA SER A 277 -18.37 31.84 18.14
C SER A 277 -18.00 33.31 18.38
N VAL A 278 -17.61 34.04 17.32
CA VAL A 278 -17.01 35.39 17.47
C VAL A 278 -17.69 36.49 16.65
N GLY A 279 -18.63 36.16 15.76
CA GLY A 279 -19.25 37.11 14.85
C GLY A 279 -20.02 38.21 15.58
N ALA A 280 -20.76 37.86 16.62
CA ALA A 280 -21.50 38.83 17.44
C ALA A 280 -20.59 39.85 18.15
N LEU A 281 -19.31 39.55 18.35
CA LEU A 281 -18.34 40.48 18.95
C LEU A 281 -17.83 41.54 17.97
N LEU A 282 -18.04 41.33 16.67
CA LEU A 282 -17.64 42.26 15.61
C LEU A 282 -18.79 43.17 15.17
N VAL A 283 -19.95 43.07 15.81
CA VAL A 283 -21.07 43.98 15.58
C VAL A 283 -20.77 45.30 16.27
N SER A 284 -20.85 46.39 15.52
CA SER A 284 -20.66 47.74 16.07
C SER A 284 -21.82 48.14 16.98
N SER A 285 -21.61 49.11 17.88
CA SER A 285 -22.66 49.61 18.79
C SER A 285 -23.87 50.24 18.07
N ASP A 286 -23.73 50.63 16.81
CA ASP A 286 -24.81 51.10 15.93
C ASP A 286 -25.58 49.96 15.24
N GLY A 287 -25.23 48.69 15.52
CA GLY A 287 -25.80 47.49 14.90
C GLY A 287 -25.15 47.10 13.57
N SER A 288 -24.15 47.83 13.08
CA SER A 288 -23.51 47.56 11.79
C SER A 288 -22.79 46.20 11.76
N GLN A 289 -23.06 45.44 10.68
CA GLN A 289 -22.45 44.13 10.40
C GLN A 289 -21.24 44.21 9.47
N ALA A 290 -20.75 45.41 9.13
CA ALA A 290 -19.70 45.59 8.14
C ALA A 290 -18.42 44.79 8.46
N LYS A 291 -18.01 44.77 9.74
CA LYS A 291 -16.83 44.02 10.19
C LYS A 291 -17.06 42.51 10.22
N VAL A 292 -18.29 42.07 10.43
CA VAL A 292 -18.67 40.66 10.33
C VAL A 292 -18.52 40.17 8.89
N HIS A 293 -19.03 40.94 7.92
CA HIS A 293 -18.88 40.61 6.49
C HIS A 293 -17.42 40.65 6.04
N GLU A 294 -16.66 41.67 6.45
CA GLU A 294 -15.24 41.78 6.13
C GLU A 294 -14.43 40.58 6.70
N PHE A 295 -14.71 40.19 7.95
CA PHE A 295 -14.09 39.02 8.57
C PHE A 295 -14.48 37.72 7.85
N ARG A 296 -15.76 37.54 7.51
CA ARG A 296 -16.29 36.40 6.75
C ARG A 296 -15.53 36.22 5.44
N ASP A 297 -15.40 37.27 4.66
CA ASP A 297 -14.77 37.22 3.34
C ASP A 297 -13.28 36.90 3.42
N VAL A 298 -12.57 37.53 4.36
CA VAL A 298 -11.13 37.29 4.56
C VAL A 298 -10.90 35.86 5.09
N LEU A 299 -11.75 35.36 5.99
CA LEU A 299 -11.67 34.00 6.49
C LEU A 299 -11.99 32.97 5.41
N TYR A 300 -12.98 33.21 4.56
CA TYR A 300 -13.32 32.32 3.45
C TYR A 300 -12.16 32.21 2.45
N ARG A 301 -11.55 33.33 2.05
CA ARG A 301 -10.35 33.31 1.17
C ARG A 301 -9.18 32.55 1.80
N TRP A 302 -9.01 32.68 3.12
CA TRP A 302 -8.02 31.89 3.84
C TRP A 302 -8.36 30.39 3.80
N CYS A 303 -9.63 30.01 3.95
CA CYS A 303 -10.07 28.62 3.86
C CYS A 303 -9.83 28.05 2.45
N GLU A 304 -10.14 28.80 1.39
CA GLU A 304 -9.88 28.37 0.00
C GLU A 304 -8.39 28.14 -0.27
N LYS A 305 -7.53 29.06 0.19
CA LYS A 305 -6.07 28.90 0.08
C LYS A 305 -5.58 27.67 0.82
N THR A 306 -6.10 27.45 2.03
CA THR A 306 -5.74 26.31 2.89
C THR A 306 -6.20 24.99 2.27
N LEU A 307 -7.42 24.95 1.73
CA LEU A 307 -7.98 23.81 1.02
C LEU A 307 -7.08 23.40 -0.16
N ASN A 308 -6.68 24.36 -0.99
CA ASN A 308 -5.82 24.09 -2.15
C ASN A 308 -4.47 23.48 -1.73
N VAL A 309 -3.82 24.06 -0.72
CA VAL A 309 -2.55 23.52 -0.19
C VAL A 309 -2.77 22.12 0.38
N TRP A 310 -3.86 21.89 1.11
CA TRP A 310 -4.11 20.58 1.71
C TRP A 310 -4.43 19.50 0.67
N GLN A 311 -5.17 19.84 -0.39
CA GLN A 311 -5.44 18.94 -1.52
C GLN A 311 -4.14 18.49 -2.20
N GLU A 312 -3.16 19.37 -2.34
CA GLU A 312 -1.84 18.95 -2.85
C GLU A 312 -1.18 17.90 -1.93
N LEU A 313 -1.31 18.05 -0.61
CA LEU A 313 -0.79 17.07 0.35
C LEU A 313 -1.54 15.75 0.34
N GLN A 314 -2.85 15.77 0.09
CA GLN A 314 -3.65 14.56 -0.08
C GLN A 314 -3.18 13.72 -1.28
N LEU A 315 -2.54 14.33 -2.28
CA LEU A 315 -2.03 13.61 -3.45
C LEU A 315 -0.63 13.00 -3.24
N LEU A 316 0.00 13.25 -2.10
CA LEU A 316 1.32 12.71 -1.79
C LEU A 316 1.22 11.29 -1.24
N GLU A 317 2.27 10.51 -1.49
CA GLU A 317 2.41 9.13 -1.00
C GLU A 317 2.40 9.07 0.54
N PRO A 318 3.16 9.93 1.27
CA PRO A 318 3.06 9.99 2.71
C PRO A 318 1.70 10.55 3.15
N LYS A 319 1.15 9.98 4.22
CA LYS A 319 -0.07 10.47 4.87
C LYS A 319 0.29 11.66 5.76
N PHE A 320 -0.35 12.79 5.53
CA PHE A 320 -0.27 13.97 6.40
C PHE A 320 -1.46 13.99 7.36
N THR A 321 -1.19 14.26 8.63
CA THR A 321 -2.21 14.35 9.68
C THR A 321 -2.01 15.64 10.47
N ALA A 322 -3.08 16.39 10.67
CA ALA A 322 -3.09 17.55 11.56
C ALA A 322 -3.46 17.09 12.98
N LEU A 323 -2.47 17.08 13.86
CA LEU A 323 -2.62 16.66 15.25
C LEU A 323 -3.16 17.81 16.10
N PHE A 324 -4.38 17.65 16.59
CA PHE A 324 -4.99 18.51 17.60
C PHE A 324 -5.61 17.65 18.70
N ILE A 325 -4.83 16.72 19.25
CA ILE A 325 -5.27 15.83 20.35
C ILE A 325 -5.23 16.61 21.66
N ASP A 326 -6.32 16.64 22.43
CA ASP A 326 -6.37 17.29 23.75
C ASP A 326 -5.79 16.44 24.89
N ASP A 327 -5.60 15.13 24.70
CA ASP A 327 -4.97 14.25 25.69
C ASP A 327 -3.51 14.65 26.01
N ALA A 328 -3.29 15.11 27.23
CA ALA A 328 -1.99 15.55 27.73
C ALA A 328 -0.95 14.43 27.79
N LYS A 329 -1.37 13.17 27.90
CA LYS A 329 -0.46 12.00 27.99
C LYS A 329 0.16 11.65 26.64
N SER A 330 -0.49 12.06 25.56
CA SER A 330 -0.06 11.81 24.18
C SER A 330 0.80 12.94 23.58
N LEU A 331 1.06 14.01 24.36
CA LEU A 331 1.84 15.16 23.91
C LEU A 331 3.33 14.91 23.99
N ARG A 332 3.99 14.82 22.84
CA ARG A 332 5.44 14.95 22.77
C ARG A 332 5.78 16.43 22.75
N SER A 333 6.54 16.91 23.72
CA SER A 333 6.85 18.34 23.84
C SER A 333 7.60 18.89 22.61
N GLU A 334 8.32 18.04 21.89
CA GLU A 334 8.97 18.35 20.61
C GLU A 334 8.00 18.70 19.47
N ASP A 335 6.72 18.33 19.57
CA ASP A 335 5.69 18.63 18.56
C ASP A 335 5.16 20.06 18.62
N TRP A 336 5.57 20.82 19.63
CA TRP A 336 4.97 22.11 19.93
C TRP A 336 6.01 23.22 20.02
N THR A 337 5.61 24.41 19.59
CA THR A 337 6.38 25.64 19.74
C THR A 337 5.50 26.71 20.36
N ARG A 338 6.10 27.58 21.19
CA ARG A 338 5.40 28.72 21.77
C ARG A 338 4.86 29.64 20.68
N LEU A 339 3.63 30.15 20.86
CA LEU A 339 3.06 31.17 19.98
C LEU A 339 3.95 32.42 19.99
N PRO A 340 4.37 32.95 18.82
CA PRO A 340 5.23 34.13 18.79
C PRO A 340 4.51 35.36 19.34
N ASP A 341 5.23 36.24 20.04
CA ASP A 341 4.66 37.45 20.64
C ASP A 341 4.42 38.57 19.58
N SER A 342 5.11 38.49 18.43
CA SER A 342 4.98 39.36 17.26
C SER A 342 5.13 38.50 15.99
N PRO A 343 4.47 38.79 14.87
CA PRO A 343 4.70 38.03 13.64
C PRO A 343 6.12 38.31 13.15
N THR A 344 7.08 37.47 13.55
CA THR A 344 8.41 37.49 12.98
C THR A 344 8.27 37.09 11.51
N LEU A 345 8.59 37.99 10.59
CA LEU A 345 8.89 37.59 9.21
C LEU A 345 10.03 36.57 9.30
N LEU A 346 9.70 35.29 9.12
CA LEU A 346 10.68 34.21 9.14
C LEU A 346 11.70 34.49 8.04
N ALA A 347 12.96 34.67 8.46
CA ALA A 347 14.05 35.16 7.63
C ALA A 347 14.17 34.36 6.33
N GLN A 348 13.98 35.05 5.21
CA GLN A 348 14.52 34.61 3.93
C GLN A 348 16.04 34.73 4.00
N GLY A 349 16.75 33.73 3.48
CA GLY A 349 18.20 33.66 3.49
C GLY A 349 18.85 34.93 2.93
N GLY A 350 19.73 35.52 3.74
CA GLY A 350 20.61 36.61 3.37
C GLY A 350 21.86 36.54 4.24
N ALA A 351 23.03 36.60 3.61
CA ALA A 351 24.36 36.48 4.21
C ALA A 351 24.62 37.47 5.36
N PRO A 352 25.57 37.19 6.28
CA PRO A 352 25.75 38.00 7.48
C PRO A 352 26.50 39.29 7.14
N THR A 353 25.90 40.42 7.51
CA THR A 353 26.63 41.66 7.76
C THR A 353 26.67 41.92 9.26
N ASN A 354 27.88 42.19 9.73
CA ASN A 354 28.29 42.23 11.12
C ASN A 354 27.54 43.25 11.98
N GLY A 355 27.32 42.89 13.25
CA GLY A 355 27.26 43.88 14.34
C GLY A 355 26.00 43.92 15.19
N ALA A 356 25.64 42.83 15.88
CA ALA A 356 25.04 42.81 17.21
C ALA A 356 24.83 41.35 17.62
N GLY A 357 25.32 40.96 18.80
CA GLY A 357 25.41 39.56 19.22
C GLY A 357 24.07 38.81 19.17
N PRO A 358 24.08 37.50 18.85
CA PRO A 358 22.88 36.70 18.83
C PRO A 358 22.40 36.51 20.26
N ARG A 359 21.21 37.04 20.56
CA ARG A 359 20.45 36.63 21.73
C ARG A 359 20.09 35.17 21.49
N THR A 360 20.83 34.29 22.15
CA THR A 360 20.66 32.84 22.12
C THR A 360 19.19 32.50 22.34
N GLU A 361 18.55 31.90 21.33
CA GLU A 361 17.30 31.18 21.56
C GLU A 361 17.57 30.17 22.68
N PRO A 362 16.77 30.17 23.77
CA PRO A 362 16.96 29.17 24.79
C PRO A 362 16.63 27.81 24.18
N LYS A 363 17.65 26.97 24.04
CA LYS A 363 17.55 25.52 23.77
C LYS A 363 16.94 24.78 24.97
N GLY A 364 15.89 25.32 25.58
CA GLY A 364 15.06 24.65 26.56
C GLY A 364 13.85 24.10 25.84
N GLY A 365 13.76 22.77 25.70
CA GLY A 365 12.53 22.15 25.23
C GLY A 365 11.37 22.57 26.13
N LEU A 366 10.19 22.83 25.54
CA LEU A 366 8.99 23.11 26.32
C LEU A 366 8.73 21.94 27.27
N ILE A 367 8.41 22.23 28.53
CA ILE A 367 7.97 21.19 29.46
C ILE A 367 6.45 21.09 29.29
N SER A 368 5.88 19.87 29.13
CA SER A 368 4.43 19.71 28.91
C SER A 368 3.56 20.41 29.97
N ASN A 369 4.07 20.57 31.19
CA ASN A 369 3.39 21.26 32.30
C ASN A 369 3.29 22.79 32.13
N GLU A 370 4.03 23.38 31.19
CA GLU A 370 3.97 24.81 30.90
C GLU A 370 2.94 25.16 29.82
N ILE A 371 2.42 24.16 29.11
CA ILE A 371 1.44 24.33 28.03
C ILE A 371 0.05 24.58 28.63
N VAL A 372 -0.50 25.75 28.37
CA VAL A 372 -1.82 26.17 28.84
C VAL A 372 -2.91 25.80 27.85
N ALA A 373 -2.67 26.02 26.56
CA ALA A 373 -3.64 25.72 25.50
C ALA A 373 -2.93 25.48 24.15
N LYS A 374 -3.46 24.58 23.34
CA LYS A 374 -3.01 24.37 21.95
C LYS A 374 -3.74 25.35 21.04
N LEU A 375 -3.02 26.05 20.18
CA LEU A 375 -3.60 27.08 19.33
C LEU A 375 -3.60 26.67 17.86
N TRP A 376 -2.62 25.89 17.44
CA TRP A 376 -2.46 25.48 16.04
C TRP A 376 -1.98 24.02 15.97
N PRO A 377 -2.50 23.18 15.05
CA PRO A 377 -2.13 21.77 15.00
C PRO A 377 -0.65 21.58 14.67
N ALA A 378 -0.08 20.52 15.22
CA ALA A 378 1.18 19.97 14.71
C ALA A 378 0.88 19.14 13.46
N PHE A 379 1.74 19.21 12.45
CA PHE A 379 1.58 18.39 11.25
C PHE A 379 2.53 17.22 11.31
N LEU A 380 1.96 16.02 11.19
CA LEU A 380 2.68 14.76 11.20
C LEU A 380 2.67 14.14 9.81
N VAL A 381 3.69 13.33 9.53
CA VAL A 381 3.80 12.56 8.31
C VAL A 381 4.05 11.09 8.64
N SER A 382 3.32 10.19 8.00
CA SER A 382 3.53 8.75 8.08
C SER A 382 3.73 8.15 6.69
N ARG A 383 4.66 7.21 6.55
CA ARG A 383 4.87 6.47 5.30
C ARG A 383 4.17 5.11 5.36
N ALA A 384 3.74 4.61 4.21
CA ALA A 384 3.09 3.30 4.11
C ALA A 384 4.04 2.12 4.42
N LYS A 385 5.35 2.31 4.22
CA LYS A 385 6.35 1.23 4.37
C LYS A 385 6.59 0.83 5.82
N ASP A 386 6.67 1.79 6.73
CA ASP A 386 7.04 1.61 8.13
C ASP A 386 5.92 1.99 9.12
N GLY A 387 4.88 2.72 8.67
CA GLY A 387 3.80 3.18 9.55
C GLY A 387 4.23 4.18 10.62
N VAL A 388 5.51 4.59 10.61
CA VAL A 388 6.08 5.43 11.66
C VAL A 388 5.67 6.87 11.40
N THR A 389 4.82 7.39 12.29
CA THR A 389 4.45 8.78 12.30
C THR A 389 5.57 9.64 12.87
N ARG A 390 6.00 10.65 12.11
CA ARG A 390 7.03 11.62 12.51
C ARG A 390 6.49 13.03 12.42
N ARG A 391 7.00 13.91 13.28
CA ARG A 391 6.75 15.34 13.18
C ARG A 391 7.27 15.89 11.87
N PHE A 392 6.36 16.45 11.08
CA PHE A 392 6.71 17.21 9.89
C PHE A 392 6.87 18.69 10.20
N LYS A 393 5.96 19.25 11.01
CA LYS A 393 5.99 20.65 11.45
C LYS A 393 5.39 20.79 12.85
N SER A 394 6.00 21.61 13.70
CA SER A 394 5.45 21.91 15.02
C SER A 394 4.12 22.64 14.94
N GLY A 395 3.25 22.36 15.90
CA GLY A 395 2.10 23.19 16.21
C GLY A 395 2.46 24.38 17.10
N TYR A 396 1.47 25.24 17.37
CA TYR A 396 1.65 26.39 18.25
C TYR A 396 0.83 26.23 19.53
N VAL A 397 1.44 26.60 20.66
CA VAL A 397 0.84 26.53 21.99
C VAL A 397 0.97 27.86 22.73
N LEU A 398 0.05 28.07 23.66
CA LEU A 398 0.10 29.13 24.65
C LEU A 398 0.75 28.58 25.92
N VAL A 399 1.69 29.32 26.50
CA VAL A 399 2.40 28.89 27.73
C VAL A 399 2.09 29.77 28.94
N GLU A 400 2.35 29.26 30.14
CA GLU A 400 2.02 29.94 31.41
C GLU A 400 2.52 31.39 31.50
N PRO A 401 3.77 31.72 31.11
CA PRO A 401 4.24 33.10 31.11
C PRO A 401 3.37 34.06 30.27
N GLN A 402 2.81 33.60 29.14
CA GLN A 402 2.01 34.41 28.21
C GLN A 402 0.61 34.72 28.73
N VAL A 403 0.06 33.87 29.60
CA VAL A 403 -1.30 34.04 30.15
C VAL A 403 -1.33 34.75 31.49
N SER A 404 -0.21 34.79 32.20
CA SER A 404 -0.11 35.27 33.58
C SER A 404 -0.74 36.65 33.81
N THR A 405 -0.43 37.63 32.95
CA THR A 405 -0.96 39.00 33.04
C THR A 405 -2.47 39.04 32.78
N ALA A 406 -2.95 38.30 31.77
CA ALA A 406 -4.38 38.24 31.46
C ALA A 406 -5.19 37.51 32.55
N ARG A 407 -4.63 36.47 33.16
CA ARG A 407 -5.25 35.79 34.33
C ARG A 407 -5.44 36.74 35.50
N LYS A 408 -4.42 37.54 35.82
CA LYS A 408 -4.50 38.57 36.87
C LYS A 408 -5.61 39.58 36.56
N GLU A 409 -5.74 40.00 35.30
CA GLU A 409 -6.80 40.91 34.88
C GLU A 409 -8.20 40.31 35.06
N VAL A 410 -8.43 39.06 34.61
CA VAL A 410 -9.69 38.34 34.82
C VAL A 410 -10.00 38.21 36.32
N ALA A 411 -9.00 37.89 37.14
CA ALA A 411 -9.16 37.80 38.59
C ALA A 411 -9.56 39.14 39.21
N ASN A 412 -8.91 40.23 38.80
CA ASN A 412 -9.21 41.58 39.29
C ASN A 412 -10.63 42.03 38.93
N VAL A 413 -11.09 41.75 37.70
CA VAL A 413 -12.47 42.04 37.27
C VAL A 413 -13.48 41.28 38.14
N ARG A 414 -13.25 39.99 38.40
CA ARG A 414 -14.11 39.18 39.27
C ARG A 414 -14.16 39.70 40.71
N LEU A 415 -13.01 40.10 41.26
CA LEU A 415 -12.93 40.69 42.60
C LEU A 415 -13.67 42.02 42.69
N SER A 416 -13.51 42.89 41.68
CA SER A 416 -14.22 44.16 41.58
C SER A 416 -15.73 43.96 41.57
N TYR A 417 -16.24 43.07 40.70
CA TYR A 417 -17.67 42.76 40.61
C TYR A 417 -18.25 42.22 41.92
N ASN A 418 -17.55 41.28 42.57
CA ASN A 418 -17.97 40.71 43.85
C ASN A 418 -17.96 41.75 44.99
N SER A 419 -17.02 42.69 44.98
CA SER A 419 -16.94 43.76 45.98
C SER A 419 -18.11 44.76 45.83
N SER A 420 -18.46 45.11 44.59
CA SER A 420 -19.59 45.98 44.27
C SER A 420 -20.94 45.34 44.65
N HIS A 421 -21.12 44.05 44.36
CA HIS A 421 -22.32 43.30 44.79
C HIS A 421 -22.42 43.17 46.31
N ARG A 422 -21.31 42.95 47.01
CA ARG A 422 -21.31 42.95 48.48
C ARG A 422 -21.68 44.31 49.04
N ARG A 423 -21.17 45.40 48.46
CA ARG A 423 -21.55 46.78 48.85
C ARG A 423 -23.04 47.04 48.63
N LEU A 424 -23.57 46.69 47.46
CA LEU A 424 -25.00 46.83 47.13
C LEU A 424 -25.90 46.03 48.07
N ARG A 425 -25.56 44.77 48.37
CA ARG A 425 -26.29 43.97 49.35
C ARG A 425 -26.20 44.55 50.76
N SER A 426 -25.06 45.12 51.15
CA SER A 426 -24.91 45.77 52.46
C SER A 426 -25.73 47.06 52.56
N THR A 427 -25.81 47.86 51.50
CA THR A 427 -26.65 49.07 51.45
C THR A 427 -28.13 48.73 51.41
N GLN A 428 -28.51 47.67 50.69
CA GLN A 428 -29.90 47.22 50.62
C GLN A 428 -30.39 46.68 51.97
N ARG A 429 -29.59 45.85 52.66
CA ARG A 429 -29.89 45.44 54.04
C ARG A 429 -29.97 46.61 55.02
N ARG A 430 -29.14 47.64 54.81
CA ARG A 430 -29.16 48.85 55.66
C ARG A 430 -30.40 49.71 55.41
N LEU A 431 -30.90 49.75 54.17
CA LEU A 431 -32.16 50.39 53.82
C LEU A 431 -33.37 49.60 54.33
N GLU A 432 -33.36 48.27 54.19
CA GLU A 432 -34.40 47.39 54.75
C GLU A 432 -34.48 47.52 56.29
N ALA A 433 -33.34 47.57 56.99
CA ALA A 433 -33.30 47.81 58.43
C ALA A 433 -33.79 49.21 58.86
N LEU A 434 -33.67 50.22 58.00
CA LEU A 434 -34.21 51.56 58.22
C LEU A 434 -35.73 51.61 58.04
N ILE A 435 -36.26 50.83 57.11
CA ILE A 435 -37.71 50.70 56.87
C ILE A 435 -38.38 49.92 58.00
N ASP A 436 -37.79 48.81 58.44
CA ASP A 436 -38.28 48.03 59.59
C ASP A 436 -38.16 48.82 60.92
N GLY A 437 -37.16 49.70 61.04
CA GLY A 437 -37.00 50.59 62.18
C GLY A 437 -38.01 51.74 62.26
N GLN A 438 -38.68 52.10 61.15
CA GLN A 438 -39.73 53.13 61.13
C GLN A 438 -41.14 52.57 61.33
N SER A 439 -41.35 51.25 61.23
CA SER A 439 -42.67 50.63 61.40
C SER A 439 -43.11 50.43 62.87
N VAL A 440 -42.27 50.79 63.86
CA VAL A 440 -42.54 50.55 65.30
C VAL A 440 -42.96 51.83 66.06
N ARG A 441 -43.38 52.90 65.38
CA ARG A 441 -43.81 54.16 66.06
C ARG A 441 -45.09 54.79 65.48
N VAL A 442 -46.13 53.99 65.24
CA VAL A 442 -47.51 54.54 65.20
C VAL A 442 -48.47 53.47 65.72
N ASP A 443 -48.54 53.29 67.04
CA ASP A 443 -49.79 52.86 67.69
C ASP A 443 -49.68 53.02 69.21
N GLN A 444 -50.30 54.08 69.72
CA GLN A 444 -50.93 54.14 71.04
C GLN A 444 -51.42 55.57 71.27
N THR A 445 -52.72 55.79 71.02
CA THR A 445 -53.68 56.47 71.92
C THR A 445 -54.95 56.77 71.12
N LEU A 446 -55.95 55.89 71.20
CA LEU A 446 -57.34 56.19 70.87
C LEU A 446 -58.19 55.68 72.04
N ASP A 447 -58.41 56.60 72.98
CA ASP A 447 -59.37 56.48 74.07
C ASP A 447 -60.79 56.43 73.50
N TRP A 448 -61.55 55.41 73.90
CA TRP A 448 -62.99 55.32 73.68
C TRP A 448 -63.72 56.03 74.84
N PRO A 449 -64.72 56.89 74.58
CA PRO A 449 -65.54 57.45 75.65
C PRO A 449 -66.63 56.44 76.08
N PRO A 450 -67.07 56.49 77.35
CA PRO A 450 -68.11 55.61 77.85
C PRO A 450 -69.50 56.04 77.39
N ARG A 451 -70.35 55.03 77.21
CA ARG A 451 -71.79 55.15 76.96
C ARG A 451 -72.53 55.86 78.11
N TRP A 452 -73.72 56.33 77.74
CA TRP A 452 -74.98 56.50 78.50
C TRP A 452 -75.46 57.95 78.68
N GLY A 453 -76.67 58.20 78.17
CA GLY A 453 -77.45 59.44 78.35
C GLY A 453 -78.05 59.94 77.05
#